data_AF-A0A7X6TJJ6-F1
#
_entry.id   AF-A0A7X6TJJ6-F1
#
_cell.length_a   1.000
_cell.length_b   1.000
_cell.length_c   1.000
_cell.angle_alpha   90.00
_cell.angle_beta   90.00
_cell.angle_gamma   90.00
#
_symmetry.space_group_name_H-M   'P 1'
#
loop_
_entity.id
_entity.type
_entity.pdbx_description
1 polymer ?
#
loop_
_entity_poly.entity_id
_entity_poly.type
_entity_poly.pdbx_seq_one_letter_code
_entity_poly.pdbx_strand_id
1 'polypeptide(L)'
;AIILTARILGPEMGIARGVGAVLFSVIIGGLMAFIFRAEERDKIALQMALPEEEQKRSLLQNGLYFAAMVAILVFANWGRPAETVGAWAAIYTAKWLLTAGFAAALGVMLVVWFGMRAWKVGLVAAVVAGFALLLPGQPVIAFTAGFVGLSVFTSTDQGELGDWFSSSWGFAKQILPLLLFGVLVAGALLGRVGHEGLIPSEWVARAVGGNSFLANFFASFAGAFMYFATLTEVPILQGLIGSGMGKGPALALLLAGPALSLPNMLVINSVLGVKKTVTFVSLVIVMATFSGLFYGSIF
;
A
#
# COMPACT_ATOMS: atom_id res chain seq x y z
N ALA A 1 5.17 3.98 -4.94
CA ALA A 1 4.15 4.87 -5.54
C ALA A 1 4.82 6.04 -6.25
N ILE A 2 5.30 7.04 -5.51
CA ILE A 2 5.87 8.30 -6.03
C ILE A 2 6.97 8.06 -7.08
N ILE A 3 7.93 7.18 -6.80
CA ILE A 3 9.03 6.87 -7.74
C ILE A 3 8.50 6.25 -9.05
N LEU A 4 7.53 5.33 -8.96
CA LEU A 4 6.95 4.69 -10.14
C LEU A 4 6.15 5.71 -10.97
N THR A 5 5.38 6.56 -10.31
CA THR A 5 4.70 7.70 -10.93
C THR A 5 5.70 8.62 -11.62
N ALA A 6 6.79 9.00 -10.95
CA ALA A 6 7.82 9.87 -11.52
C ALA A 6 8.48 9.25 -12.77
N ARG A 7 8.78 7.94 -12.70
CA ARG A 7 9.44 7.21 -13.79
C ARG A 7 8.55 7.02 -15.03
N ILE A 8 7.24 6.86 -14.85
CA ILE A 8 6.32 6.50 -15.93
C ILE A 8 5.52 7.71 -16.44
N LEU A 9 5.02 8.56 -15.52
CA LEU A 9 4.14 9.70 -15.85
C LEU A 9 4.87 11.05 -15.82
N GLY A 10 6.17 11.06 -15.51
CA GLY A 10 6.99 12.27 -15.46
C GLY A 10 7.30 12.73 -14.03
N PRO A 11 8.47 13.37 -13.82
CA PRO A 11 8.93 13.78 -12.51
C PRO A 11 7.99 14.80 -11.84
N GLU A 12 7.33 15.66 -12.61
CA GLU A 12 6.38 16.66 -12.11
C GLU A 12 5.18 16.00 -11.44
N MET A 13 4.62 14.95 -12.07
CA MET A 13 3.52 14.16 -11.51
C MET A 13 3.93 13.43 -10.24
N GLY A 14 5.16 12.88 -10.21
CA GLY A 14 5.71 12.24 -9.03
C GLY A 14 5.84 13.20 -7.84
N ILE A 15 6.43 14.36 -8.08
CA ILE A 15 6.62 15.41 -7.06
C ILE A 15 5.27 15.91 -6.56
N ALA A 16 4.35 16.24 -7.47
CA ALA A 16 3.01 16.74 -7.12
C ALA A 16 2.25 15.71 -6.26
N ARG A 17 2.33 14.42 -6.60
CA ARG A 17 1.76 13.33 -5.79
C ARG A 17 2.39 13.27 -4.39
N GLY A 18 3.71 13.37 -4.30
CA GLY A 18 4.42 13.30 -3.03
C GLY A 18 4.08 14.48 -2.11
N VAL A 19 4.18 15.70 -2.63
CA VAL A 19 3.84 16.93 -1.90
C VAL A 19 2.36 16.94 -1.51
N GLY A 20 1.47 16.60 -2.44
CA GLY A 20 0.02 16.53 -2.19
C GLY A 20 -0.33 15.54 -1.07
N ALA A 21 0.27 14.34 -1.07
CA ALA A 21 0.03 13.35 -0.02
C ALA A 21 0.45 13.86 1.38
N VAL A 22 1.60 14.52 1.48
CA VAL A 22 2.07 15.12 2.74
C VAL A 22 1.13 16.24 3.18
N LEU A 23 0.80 17.17 2.29
CA LEU A 23 -0.12 18.27 2.59
C LEU A 23 -1.50 17.76 3.03
N PHE A 24 -2.03 16.71 2.40
CA PHE A 24 -3.33 16.13 2.76
C PHE A 24 -3.29 15.56 4.17
N SER A 25 -2.24 14.83 4.52
CA SER A 25 -2.11 14.25 5.87
C SER A 25 -2.16 15.33 6.96
N VAL A 26 -1.45 16.44 6.77
CA VAL A 26 -1.38 17.55 7.73
C VAL A 26 -2.70 18.34 7.76
N ILE A 27 -3.22 18.74 6.61
CA ILE A 27 -4.41 19.60 6.52
C ILE A 27 -5.65 18.83 6.93
N ILE A 28 -5.88 17.63 6.39
CA ILE A 28 -7.07 16.83 6.72
C ILE A 28 -7.01 16.39 8.19
N GLY A 29 -5.85 15.95 8.67
CA GLY A 29 -5.66 15.61 10.08
C GLY A 29 -5.98 16.79 11.01
N GLY A 30 -5.44 17.98 10.69
CA GLY A 30 -5.70 19.21 11.43
C GLY A 30 -7.17 19.64 11.39
N LEU A 31 -7.83 19.54 10.23
CA LEU A 31 -9.26 19.84 10.09
C LEU A 31 -10.13 18.86 10.87
N MET A 32 -9.82 17.56 10.82
CA MET A 32 -10.55 16.54 11.58
C MET A 32 -10.42 16.78 13.09
N ALA A 33 -9.21 17.04 13.58
CA ALA A 33 -8.97 17.38 14.99
C ALA A 33 -9.71 18.66 15.39
N PHE A 34 -9.73 19.68 14.53
CA PHE A 34 -10.44 20.93 14.79
C PHE A 34 -11.96 20.75 14.84
N ILE A 35 -12.54 20.06 13.85
CA ILE A 35 -13.99 19.84 13.70
C ILE A 35 -14.53 18.98 14.86
N PHE A 36 -13.77 17.96 15.28
CA PHE A 36 -14.24 16.97 16.25
C PHE A 36 -13.57 17.06 17.64
N ARG A 37 -12.92 18.19 17.94
CA ARG A 37 -12.17 18.41 19.20
C ARG A 37 -12.95 18.10 20.49
N ALA A 38 -14.27 18.34 20.50
CA ALA A 38 -15.11 18.11 21.69
C ALA A 38 -15.34 16.60 21.89
N GLU A 39 -15.76 15.91 20.83
CA GLU A 39 -16.00 14.48 20.82
C GLU A 39 -14.72 13.67 21.10
N GLU A 40 -13.56 14.16 20.68
CA GLU A 40 -12.26 13.56 21.02
C GLU A 40 -11.90 13.71 22.50
N ARG A 41 -12.16 14.87 23.12
CA ARG A 41 -11.94 15.07 24.56
C ARG A 41 -12.78 14.12 25.39
N ASP A 42 -14.05 13.94 25.02
CA ASP A 42 -14.96 13.03 25.70
C ASP A 42 -14.53 11.57 25.52
N LYS A 43 -14.08 11.18 24.31
CA LYS A 43 -13.59 9.83 24.03
C LYS A 43 -12.32 9.50 24.81
N ILE A 44 -11.36 10.44 24.89
CA ILE A 44 -10.13 10.25 25.68
C ILE A 44 -10.48 10.15 27.18
N ALA A 45 -11.39 10.97 27.68
CA ALA A 45 -11.87 10.88 29.07
C ALA A 45 -12.52 9.51 29.37
N LEU A 46 -13.31 8.98 28.44
CA LEU A 46 -13.90 7.65 28.55
C LEU A 46 -12.86 6.53 28.48
N GLN A 47 -11.85 6.68 27.63
CA GLN A 47 -10.79 5.69 27.43
C GLN A 47 -9.85 5.62 28.63
N MET A 48 -9.60 6.76 29.30
CA MET A 48 -8.90 6.82 30.58
C MET A 48 -9.68 6.14 31.74
N ALA A 49 -10.99 5.92 31.58
CA ALA A 49 -11.82 5.22 32.56
C ALA A 49 -11.91 3.71 32.33
N LEU A 50 -11.40 3.21 31.19
CA LEU A 50 -11.32 1.77 30.92
C LEU A 50 -10.00 1.20 31.47
N PRO A 51 -9.99 -0.03 31.98
CA PRO A 51 -8.75 -0.71 32.33
C PRO A 51 -7.86 -0.78 31.08
N GLU A 52 -6.58 -0.41 31.21
CA GLU A 52 -5.64 -0.57 30.09
C GLU A 52 -5.58 -2.05 29.68
N GLU A 53 -5.82 -2.34 28.40
CA GLU A 53 -5.52 -3.65 27.86
C GLU A 53 -4.03 -3.94 28.08
N GLU A 54 -3.70 -5.05 28.73
CA GLU A 54 -2.31 -5.47 28.95
C GLU A 54 -1.60 -5.59 27.60
N GLN A 55 -0.74 -4.63 27.29
CA GLN A 55 0.14 -4.69 26.13
C GLN A 55 1.10 -5.87 26.32
N LYS A 56 0.85 -6.97 25.60
CA LYS A 56 1.69 -8.19 25.67
C LYS A 56 3.16 -7.95 25.32
N ARG A 57 3.48 -6.89 24.57
CA ARG A 57 4.82 -6.56 24.07
C ARG A 57 5.10 -5.06 24.11
N SER A 58 6.37 -4.71 24.29
CA SER A 58 6.81 -3.31 24.30
C SER A 58 6.81 -2.70 22.89
N LEU A 59 6.71 -1.36 22.82
CA LEU A 59 6.80 -0.62 21.57
C LEU A 59 8.09 -0.91 20.79
N LEU A 60 9.21 -1.12 21.49
CA LEU A 60 10.49 -1.44 20.88
C LEU A 60 10.48 -2.84 20.24
N GLN A 61 9.87 -3.84 20.88
CA GLN A 61 9.72 -5.17 20.31
C GLN A 61 8.88 -5.13 19.03
N ASN A 62 7.73 -4.45 19.06
CA ASN A 62 6.90 -4.28 17.87
C ASN A 62 7.64 -3.52 16.77
N GLY A 63 8.36 -2.45 17.14
CA GLY A 63 9.17 -1.67 16.21
C GLY A 63 10.27 -2.50 15.52
N LEU A 64 11.01 -3.30 16.29
CA LEU A 64 12.04 -4.19 15.75
C LEU A 64 11.47 -5.30 14.87
N TYR A 65 10.32 -5.87 15.24
CA TYR A 65 9.62 -6.87 14.45
C TYR A 65 9.22 -6.31 13.07
N PHE A 66 8.56 -5.15 13.04
CA PHE A 66 8.20 -4.49 11.78
C PHE A 66 9.43 -4.07 10.97
N ALA A 67 10.49 -3.57 11.63
CA ALA A 67 11.74 -3.22 10.97
C ALA A 67 12.39 -4.44 10.30
N ALA A 68 12.40 -5.61 10.95
CA ALA A 68 12.91 -6.84 10.37
C ALA A 68 12.10 -7.28 9.13
N MET A 69 10.76 -7.26 9.20
CA MET A 69 9.90 -7.57 8.05
C MET A 69 10.13 -6.62 6.87
N VAL A 70 10.20 -5.31 7.13
CA VAL A 70 10.46 -4.30 6.10
C VAL A 70 11.86 -4.48 5.51
N ALA A 71 12.88 -4.73 6.33
CA ALA A 71 14.24 -4.95 5.86
C ALA A 71 14.35 -6.17 4.95
N ILE A 72 13.70 -7.29 5.31
CA ILE A 72 13.63 -8.49 4.44
C ILE A 72 13.05 -8.12 3.07
N LEU A 73 11.91 -7.40 3.04
CA LEU A 73 11.28 -7.00 1.79
C LEU A 73 12.15 -6.06 0.96
N VAL A 74 12.80 -5.08 1.60
CA VAL A 74 13.66 -4.10 0.94
C VAL A 74 14.89 -4.76 0.33
N PHE A 75 15.61 -5.60 1.09
CA PHE A 75 16.84 -6.22 0.60
C PHE A 75 16.55 -7.36 -0.38
N ALA A 76 15.53 -8.19 -0.16
CA ALA A 76 15.18 -9.26 -1.10
C ALA A 76 14.84 -8.70 -2.49
N ASN A 77 14.10 -7.58 -2.51
CA ASN A 77 13.68 -6.90 -3.74
C ASN A 77 14.66 -5.80 -4.20
N TRP A 78 15.87 -5.73 -3.64
CA TRP A 78 16.85 -4.72 -4.06
C TRP A 78 17.17 -4.87 -5.55
N GLY A 79 16.93 -3.80 -6.31
CA GLY A 79 17.07 -3.76 -7.77
C GLY A 79 18.54 -3.67 -8.20
N ARG A 80 18.84 -4.18 -9.40
CA ARG A 80 20.19 -4.10 -9.97
C ARG A 80 20.52 -2.62 -10.28
N PRO A 81 21.60 -2.06 -9.70
CA PRO A 81 21.99 -0.68 -9.96
C PRO A 81 22.55 -0.52 -11.38
N ALA A 82 22.46 0.69 -11.93
CA ALA A 82 23.02 1.04 -13.23
C ALA A 82 24.56 1.07 -13.20
N GLU A 83 25.14 1.50 -12.08
CA GLU A 83 26.57 1.50 -11.84
C GLU A 83 26.99 0.24 -11.07
N THR A 84 28.14 -0.34 -11.44
CA THR A 84 28.66 -1.58 -10.86
C THR A 84 29.57 -1.35 -9.65
N VAL A 85 29.82 -0.10 -9.28
CA VAL A 85 30.71 0.31 -8.18
C VAL A 85 29.96 1.27 -7.26
N GLY A 86 30.29 1.28 -5.96
CA GLY A 86 29.71 2.17 -4.96
C GLY A 86 28.71 1.48 -4.01
N ALA A 87 28.12 2.28 -3.11
CA ALA A 87 27.28 1.78 -2.03
C ALA A 87 26.07 0.96 -2.52
N TRP A 88 25.42 1.40 -3.60
CA TRP A 88 24.27 0.71 -4.17
C TRP A 88 24.62 -0.65 -4.79
N ALA A 89 25.80 -0.75 -5.43
CA ALA A 89 26.31 -2.02 -5.95
C ALA A 89 26.69 -2.98 -4.81
N ALA A 90 27.33 -2.48 -3.76
CA ALA A 90 27.68 -3.26 -2.58
C ALA A 90 26.41 -3.85 -1.90
N ILE A 91 25.37 -3.03 -1.71
CA ILE A 91 24.08 -3.50 -1.16
C ILE A 91 23.47 -4.56 -2.06
N TYR A 92 23.46 -4.36 -3.39
CA TYR A 92 22.93 -5.35 -4.33
C TYR A 92 23.68 -6.68 -4.26
N THR A 93 25.01 -6.66 -4.13
CA THR A 93 25.81 -7.88 -3.99
C THR A 93 25.58 -8.60 -2.66
N ALA A 94 25.37 -7.83 -1.58
CA ALA A 94 25.17 -8.38 -0.24
C ALA A 94 23.68 -8.69 0.08
N LYS A 95 22.76 -8.38 -0.83
CA LYS A 95 21.32 -8.34 -0.52
C LYS A 95 20.76 -9.65 0.05
N TRP A 96 21.24 -10.80 -0.42
CA TRP A 96 20.80 -12.10 0.07
C TRP A 96 21.36 -12.43 1.46
N LEU A 97 22.58 -12.00 1.76
CA LEU A 97 23.16 -12.11 3.09
C LEU A 97 22.43 -11.21 4.09
N LEU A 98 22.13 -9.98 3.70
CA LEU A 98 21.32 -9.06 4.50
C LEU A 98 19.92 -9.64 4.76
N THR A 99 19.26 -10.13 3.71
CA THR A 99 17.94 -10.77 3.81
C THR A 99 17.98 -11.98 4.76
N ALA A 100 19.00 -12.82 4.65
CA ALA A 100 19.18 -13.97 5.54
C ALA A 100 19.41 -13.55 6.99
N GLY A 101 20.20 -12.51 7.24
CA GLY A 101 20.42 -11.95 8.58
C GLY A 101 19.12 -11.44 9.22
N PHE A 102 18.33 -10.67 8.48
CA PHE A 102 17.03 -10.20 8.99
C PHE A 102 16.01 -11.33 9.12
N ALA A 103 16.04 -12.35 8.25
CA ALA A 103 15.19 -13.54 8.37
C ALA A 103 15.54 -14.37 9.62
N ALA A 104 16.83 -14.49 9.95
CA ALA A 104 17.27 -15.14 11.18
C ALA A 104 16.82 -14.35 12.42
N ALA A 105 16.98 -13.02 12.40
CA ALA A 105 16.48 -12.15 13.46
C ALA A 105 14.96 -12.29 13.64
N LEU A 106 14.19 -12.28 12.55
CA LEU A 106 12.75 -12.53 12.56
C LEU A 106 12.42 -13.90 13.17
N GLY A 107 13.16 -14.94 12.81
CA GLY A 107 13.01 -16.28 13.39
C GLY A 107 13.19 -16.29 14.91
N VAL A 108 14.22 -15.59 15.42
CA VAL A 108 14.42 -15.42 16.88
C VAL A 108 13.26 -14.67 17.51
N MET A 109 12.80 -13.58 16.89
CA MET A 109 11.65 -12.81 17.39
C MET A 109 10.37 -13.67 17.45
N LEU A 110 10.11 -14.50 16.44
CA LEU A 110 8.96 -15.41 16.42
C LEU A 110 9.00 -16.42 17.57
N VAL A 111 10.17 -16.95 17.92
CA VAL A 111 10.32 -17.88 19.04
C VAL A 111 10.22 -17.17 20.38
N VAL A 112 10.99 -16.10 20.57
CA VAL A 112 11.16 -15.45 21.88
C VAL A 112 9.99 -14.53 22.22
N TRP A 113 9.42 -13.82 21.24
CA TRP A 113 8.38 -12.80 21.49
C TRP A 113 6.97 -13.25 21.12
N PHE A 114 6.83 -14.16 20.14
CA PHE A 114 5.52 -14.68 19.71
C PHE A 114 5.25 -16.11 20.17
N GLY A 115 6.20 -16.73 20.90
CA GLY A 115 6.02 -18.07 21.47
C GLY A 115 5.97 -19.19 20.44
N MET A 116 6.40 -18.96 19.20
CA MET A 116 6.45 -20.01 18.18
C MET A 116 7.45 -21.09 18.60
N ARG A 117 7.05 -22.37 18.52
CA ARG A 117 7.93 -23.48 18.88
C ARG A 117 9.21 -23.47 18.03
N ALA A 118 10.37 -23.50 18.68
CA ALA A 118 11.68 -23.39 18.01
C ALA A 118 11.89 -24.42 16.88
N TRP A 119 11.36 -25.63 17.01
CA TRP A 119 11.48 -26.65 15.95
C TRP A 119 10.74 -26.28 14.67
N LYS A 120 9.61 -25.55 14.76
CA LYS A 120 8.86 -25.07 13.58
C LYS A 120 9.72 -24.08 12.80
N VAL A 121 10.29 -23.10 13.49
CA VAL A 121 11.19 -22.10 12.90
C VAL A 121 12.47 -22.76 12.38
N GLY A 122 13.06 -23.68 13.13
CA GLY A 122 14.25 -24.44 12.73
C GLY A 122 14.03 -25.27 11.48
N LEU A 123 12.86 -25.91 11.34
CA LEU A 123 12.50 -26.66 10.14
C LEU A 123 12.40 -25.75 8.92
N VAL A 124 11.70 -24.61 9.04
CA VAL A 124 11.63 -23.63 7.93
C VAL A 124 13.02 -23.13 7.57
N ALA A 125 13.82 -22.74 8.55
CA ALA A 125 15.19 -22.25 8.34
C ALA A 125 16.06 -23.30 7.63
N ALA A 126 15.96 -24.57 8.01
CA ALA A 126 16.69 -25.67 7.39
C ALA A 126 16.26 -25.87 5.92
N VAL A 127 14.96 -25.84 5.62
CA VAL A 127 14.45 -25.97 4.24
C VAL A 127 14.90 -24.78 3.38
N VAL A 128 14.82 -23.56 3.91
CA VAL A 128 15.27 -22.34 3.23
C VAL A 128 16.78 -22.41 2.96
N ALA A 129 17.58 -22.79 3.95
CA ALA A 129 19.03 -22.95 3.79
C ALA A 129 19.37 -24.05 2.78
N GLY A 130 18.65 -25.17 2.81
CA GLY A 130 18.79 -26.25 1.83
C GLY A 130 18.57 -25.76 0.40
N PHE A 131 17.45 -25.07 0.14
CA PHE A 131 17.21 -24.50 -1.20
C PHE A 131 18.21 -23.41 -1.58
N ALA A 132 18.65 -22.57 -0.64
CA ALA A 132 19.64 -21.54 -0.91
C ALA A 132 21.02 -22.12 -1.28
N LEU A 133 21.43 -23.23 -0.68
CA LEU A 133 22.70 -23.90 -0.94
C LEU A 133 22.65 -24.79 -2.20
N LEU A 134 21.54 -25.48 -2.43
CA LEU A 134 21.36 -26.36 -3.59
C LEU A 134 21.09 -25.59 -4.89
N LEU A 135 20.39 -24.45 -4.79
CA LEU A 135 19.96 -23.65 -5.95
C LEU A 135 20.38 -22.17 -5.79
N PRO A 136 21.69 -21.86 -5.69
CA PRO A 136 22.17 -20.49 -5.46
C PRO A 136 21.78 -19.51 -6.58
N GLY A 137 21.53 -20.02 -7.80
CA GLY A 137 21.05 -19.21 -8.93
C GLY A 137 19.56 -18.87 -8.90
N GLN A 138 18.77 -19.49 -8.02
CA GLN A 138 17.31 -19.29 -7.93
C GLN A 138 16.85 -18.97 -6.50
N PRO A 139 17.33 -17.86 -5.90
CA PRO A 139 17.05 -17.50 -4.51
C PRO A 139 15.56 -17.25 -4.22
N VAL A 140 14.75 -17.01 -5.26
CA VAL A 140 13.28 -16.91 -5.15
C VAL A 140 12.69 -18.21 -4.59
N ILE A 141 13.22 -19.39 -4.94
CA ILE A 141 12.73 -20.68 -4.43
C ILE A 141 12.93 -20.77 -2.92
N ALA A 142 14.12 -20.39 -2.43
CA ALA A 142 14.41 -20.37 -1.00
C ALA A 142 13.48 -19.39 -0.27
N PHE A 143 13.24 -18.20 -0.84
CA PHE A 143 12.29 -17.24 -0.28
C PHE A 143 10.86 -17.78 -0.24
N THR A 144 10.38 -18.39 -1.33
CA THR A 144 9.05 -19.00 -1.40
C THR A 144 8.90 -20.15 -0.40
N ALA A 145 9.92 -20.99 -0.24
CA ALA A 145 9.91 -22.06 0.76
C ALA A 145 9.78 -21.50 2.19
N GLY A 146 10.48 -20.40 2.49
CA GLY A 146 10.36 -19.70 3.77
C GLY A 146 8.96 -19.13 4.01
N PHE A 147 8.41 -18.45 3.00
CA PHE A 147 7.06 -17.91 3.03
C PHE A 147 5.99 -18.99 3.24
N VAL A 148 6.05 -20.08 2.47
CA VAL A 148 5.11 -21.21 2.58
C VAL A 148 5.27 -21.91 3.94
N GLY A 149 6.50 -22.18 4.37
CA GLY A 149 6.78 -22.84 5.64
C GLY A 149 6.25 -22.05 6.83
N LEU A 150 6.53 -20.75 6.89
CA LEU A 150 5.98 -19.88 7.94
C LEU A 150 4.45 -19.84 7.87
N SER A 151 3.88 -19.68 6.67
CA SER A 151 2.42 -19.64 6.47
C SER A 151 1.72 -20.88 7.04
N VAL A 152 2.26 -22.08 6.78
CA VAL A 152 1.70 -23.35 7.31
C VAL A 152 1.80 -23.41 8.83
N PHE A 153 2.92 -22.97 9.40
CA PHE A 153 3.11 -23.03 10.84
C PHE A 153 2.34 -21.97 11.62
N THR A 154 2.12 -20.80 11.04
CA THR A 154 1.25 -19.76 11.59
C THR A 154 -0.22 -20.13 11.42
N SER A 155 -0.62 -20.76 10.30
CA SER A 155 -2.02 -21.14 10.07
C SER A 155 -2.53 -22.24 11.01
N THR A 156 -1.61 -23.01 11.58
CA THR A 156 -1.91 -24.08 12.54
C THR A 156 -1.73 -23.64 14.00
N ASP A 157 -1.37 -22.37 14.22
CA ASP A 157 -1.26 -21.80 15.54
C ASP A 157 -2.65 -21.41 16.08
N GLN A 158 -2.89 -21.64 17.37
CA GLN A 158 -4.17 -21.30 18.02
C GLN A 158 -4.10 -19.97 18.80
N GLY A 159 -2.93 -19.31 18.80
CA GLY A 159 -2.74 -18.02 19.43
C GLY A 159 -2.75 -16.88 18.40
N GLU A 160 -2.09 -15.79 18.80
CA GLU A 160 -2.05 -14.53 18.03
C GLU A 160 -1.51 -14.71 16.60
N LEU A 161 -0.55 -15.62 16.40
CA LEU A 161 0.01 -15.90 15.07
C LEU A 161 -1.03 -16.51 14.13
N GLY A 162 -1.95 -17.32 14.67
CA GLY A 162 -3.08 -17.88 13.95
C GLY A 162 -4.11 -16.82 13.59
N ASP A 163 -4.41 -15.90 14.51
CA ASP A 163 -5.31 -14.75 14.27
C ASP A 163 -4.75 -13.81 13.20
N TRP A 164 -3.44 -13.56 13.23
CA TRP A 164 -2.77 -12.75 12.22
C TRP A 164 -2.79 -13.42 10.84
N PHE A 165 -2.55 -14.73 10.78
CA PHE A 165 -2.64 -15.49 9.55
C PHE A 165 -4.08 -15.51 9.00
N SER A 166 -5.07 -15.79 9.85
CA SER A 166 -6.48 -15.87 9.44
C SER A 166 -7.00 -14.54 8.90
N SER A 167 -6.62 -13.42 9.55
CA SER A 167 -6.93 -12.07 9.10
C SER A 167 -6.27 -11.76 7.76
N SER A 168 -4.96 -12.03 7.64
CA SER A 168 -4.21 -11.82 6.40
C SER A 168 -4.75 -12.64 5.24
N TRP A 169 -5.08 -13.92 5.49
CA TRP A 169 -5.67 -14.82 4.51
C TRP A 169 -7.09 -14.42 4.14
N GLY A 170 -7.88 -13.94 5.10
CA GLY A 170 -9.20 -13.35 4.88
C GLY A 170 -9.15 -12.18 3.91
N PHE A 171 -8.24 -11.22 4.14
CA PHE A 171 -8.02 -10.11 3.22
C PHE A 171 -7.52 -10.58 1.85
N ALA A 172 -6.60 -11.54 1.80
CA ALA A 172 -6.11 -12.10 0.54
C ALA A 172 -7.26 -12.68 -0.30
N LYS A 173 -8.17 -13.45 0.31
CA LYS A 173 -9.35 -14.00 -0.38
C LYS A 173 -10.33 -12.94 -0.88
N GLN A 174 -10.43 -11.81 -0.19
CA GLN A 174 -11.30 -10.71 -0.61
C GLN A 174 -10.65 -9.90 -1.74
N ILE A 175 -9.37 -9.54 -1.57
CA ILE A 175 -8.65 -8.63 -2.48
C ILE A 175 -8.23 -9.34 -3.76
N LEU A 176 -7.72 -10.58 -3.69
CA LEU A 176 -7.11 -11.24 -4.84
C LEU A 176 -8.08 -11.46 -6.01
N PRO A 177 -9.32 -11.97 -5.83
CA PRO A 177 -10.27 -12.10 -6.93
C PRO A 177 -10.67 -10.74 -7.50
N LEU A 178 -10.98 -9.78 -6.63
CA LEU A 178 -11.36 -8.43 -7.04
C LEU A 178 -10.25 -7.74 -7.84
N LEU A 179 -8.99 -7.90 -7.42
CA LEU A 179 -7.83 -7.36 -8.13
C LEU A 179 -7.63 -8.06 -9.48
N LEU A 180 -7.69 -9.39 -9.52
CA LEU A 180 -7.50 -10.14 -10.77
C LEU A 180 -8.57 -9.77 -11.81
N PHE A 181 -9.85 -9.83 -11.43
CA PHE A 181 -10.95 -9.45 -12.32
C PHE A 181 -10.90 -7.95 -12.65
N GLY A 182 -10.63 -7.10 -11.67
CA GLY A 182 -10.54 -5.66 -11.86
C GLY A 182 -9.45 -5.27 -12.85
N VAL A 183 -8.27 -5.89 -12.79
CA VAL A 183 -7.17 -5.64 -13.74
C VAL A 183 -7.51 -6.15 -15.14
N LEU A 184 -8.10 -7.34 -15.26
CA LEU A 184 -8.53 -7.89 -16.55
C LEU A 184 -9.62 -7.04 -17.20
N VAL A 185 -10.64 -6.65 -16.43
CA VAL A 185 -11.73 -5.79 -16.87
C VAL A 185 -11.20 -4.40 -17.23
N ALA A 186 -10.35 -3.80 -16.40
CA ALA A 186 -9.74 -2.50 -16.73
C ALA A 186 -8.89 -2.59 -18.01
N GLY A 187 -8.11 -3.65 -18.21
CA GLY A 187 -7.35 -3.86 -19.43
C GLY A 187 -8.24 -4.03 -20.67
N ALA A 188 -9.36 -4.77 -20.56
CA ALA A 188 -10.32 -4.92 -21.66
C ALA A 188 -11.08 -3.61 -21.97
N LEU A 189 -11.48 -2.88 -20.94
CA LEU A 189 -12.23 -1.63 -21.08
C LEU A 189 -11.36 -0.47 -21.57
N LEU A 190 -10.16 -0.29 -21.01
CA LEU A 190 -9.30 0.87 -21.27
C LEU A 190 -8.26 0.60 -22.37
N GLY A 191 -8.11 -0.66 -22.79
CA GLY A 191 -7.14 -1.05 -23.79
C GLY A 191 -5.70 -0.97 -23.27
N ARG A 192 -4.75 -0.91 -24.20
CA ARG A 192 -3.33 -0.73 -23.91
C ARG A 192 -2.83 0.48 -24.68
N VAL A 193 -1.68 1.02 -24.29
CA VAL A 193 -1.09 2.16 -24.99
C VAL A 193 -1.04 1.90 -26.51
N GLY A 194 -1.72 2.75 -27.29
CA GLY A 194 -1.82 2.67 -28.74
C GLY A 194 -2.89 1.71 -29.30
N HIS A 195 -3.72 1.07 -28.47
CA HIS A 195 -4.84 0.22 -28.90
C HIS A 195 -6.09 0.54 -28.09
N GLU A 196 -7.19 0.89 -28.75
CA GLU A 196 -8.47 1.16 -28.08
C GLU A 196 -8.98 -0.08 -27.33
N GLY A 197 -9.56 0.18 -26.16
CA GLY A 197 -10.33 -0.82 -25.41
C GLY A 197 -11.80 -0.83 -25.81
N LEU A 198 -12.63 -1.51 -25.01
CA LEU A 198 -14.07 -1.54 -25.20
C LEU A 198 -14.75 -0.20 -24.86
N ILE A 199 -14.16 0.63 -24.00
CA ILE A 199 -14.63 2.00 -23.73
C ILE A 199 -13.97 2.92 -24.76
N PRO A 200 -14.77 3.60 -25.61
CA PRO A 200 -14.23 4.57 -26.56
C PRO A 200 -13.49 5.68 -25.82
N SER A 201 -12.32 6.06 -26.31
CA SER A 201 -11.51 7.14 -25.70
C SER A 201 -12.27 8.46 -25.63
N GLU A 202 -13.25 8.69 -26.51
CA GLU A 202 -14.16 9.84 -26.41
C GLU A 202 -14.90 9.94 -25.07
N TRP A 203 -15.31 8.81 -24.49
CA TRP A 203 -16.03 8.81 -23.22
C TRP A 203 -15.11 9.23 -22.07
N VAL A 204 -13.86 8.75 -22.11
CA VAL A 204 -12.81 9.14 -21.16
C VAL A 204 -12.51 10.63 -21.31
N ALA A 205 -12.29 11.11 -22.53
CA ALA A 205 -12.03 12.52 -22.81
C ALA A 205 -13.20 13.43 -22.40
N ARG A 206 -14.45 13.00 -22.57
CA ARG A 206 -15.63 13.78 -22.11
C ARG A 206 -15.74 13.84 -20.59
N ALA A 207 -15.44 12.76 -19.88
CA ALA A 207 -15.60 12.68 -18.42
C ALA A 207 -14.43 13.32 -17.66
N VAL A 208 -13.20 13.08 -18.11
CA VAL A 208 -11.96 13.45 -17.39
C VAL A 208 -10.91 14.13 -18.27
N GLY A 209 -11.30 14.60 -19.45
CA GLY A 209 -10.42 15.38 -20.33
C GLY A 209 -10.28 16.84 -19.88
N GLY A 210 -9.19 17.47 -20.35
CA GLY A 210 -8.87 18.87 -20.01
C GLY A 210 -8.63 19.09 -18.51
N ASN A 211 -8.97 20.28 -18.01
CA ASN A 211 -8.76 20.64 -16.61
C ASN A 211 -9.94 21.44 -16.03
N SER A 212 -11.17 20.94 -16.19
CA SER A 212 -12.36 21.57 -15.60
C SER A 212 -12.56 21.13 -14.14
N PHE A 213 -13.30 21.93 -13.36
CA PHE A 213 -13.69 21.53 -12.01
C PHE A 213 -14.42 20.18 -12.00
N LEU A 214 -15.35 19.98 -12.95
CA LEU A 214 -16.15 18.75 -13.04
C LEU A 214 -15.28 17.53 -13.38
N ALA A 215 -14.30 17.68 -14.28
CA ALA A 215 -13.37 16.59 -14.63
C ALA A 215 -12.52 16.19 -13.41
N ASN A 216 -12.00 17.17 -12.67
CA ASN A 216 -11.22 16.92 -11.46
C ASN A 216 -12.07 16.32 -10.34
N PHE A 217 -13.31 16.81 -10.17
CA PHE A 217 -14.26 16.29 -9.18
C PHE A 217 -14.67 14.85 -9.49
N PHE A 218 -14.98 14.57 -10.76
CA PHE A 218 -15.30 13.21 -11.17
C PHE A 218 -14.12 12.26 -10.97
N ALA A 219 -12.90 12.70 -11.30
CA ALA A 219 -11.71 11.88 -11.12
C ALA A 219 -11.36 11.63 -9.64
N SER A 220 -11.51 12.63 -8.76
CA SER A 220 -11.31 12.45 -7.31
C SER A 220 -12.41 11.60 -6.68
N PHE A 221 -13.67 11.80 -7.07
CA PHE A 221 -14.80 11.01 -6.61
C PHE A 221 -14.67 9.55 -7.06
N ALA A 222 -14.41 9.30 -8.34
CA ALA A 222 -14.16 7.95 -8.83
C ALA A 222 -12.96 7.32 -8.12
N GLY A 223 -11.85 8.06 -8.03
CA GLY A 223 -10.64 7.64 -7.31
C GLY A 223 -10.91 7.25 -5.86
N ALA A 224 -11.78 7.97 -5.14
CA ALA A 224 -12.14 7.68 -3.76
C ALA A 224 -12.75 6.29 -3.55
N PHE A 225 -13.50 5.78 -4.53
CA PHE A 225 -14.09 4.44 -4.47
C PHE A 225 -13.19 3.37 -5.10
N MET A 226 -12.19 3.77 -5.90
CA MET A 226 -11.28 2.86 -6.57
C MET A 226 -10.15 2.43 -5.63
N TYR A 227 -10.15 1.14 -5.25
CA TYR A 227 -9.00 0.54 -4.57
C TYR A 227 -7.98 0.05 -5.60
N PHE A 228 -7.02 0.90 -5.96
CA PHE A 228 -5.90 0.49 -6.81
C PHE A 228 -4.69 0.06 -5.99
N ALA A 229 -4.12 -1.09 -6.36
CA ALA A 229 -2.76 -1.38 -5.95
C ALA A 229 -1.83 -0.35 -6.59
N THR A 230 -0.87 0.16 -5.82
CA THR A 230 0.11 1.15 -6.30
C THR A 230 0.80 0.77 -7.61
N LEU A 231 0.99 -0.53 -7.86
CA LEU A 231 1.62 -1.05 -9.08
C LEU A 231 0.70 -1.01 -10.30
N THR A 232 -0.62 -1.12 -10.12
CA THR A 232 -1.60 -1.13 -11.23
C THR A 232 -2.17 0.26 -11.52
N GLU A 233 -2.16 1.14 -10.53
CA GLU A 233 -2.63 2.53 -10.64
C GLU A 233 -1.89 3.31 -11.74
N VAL A 234 -0.56 3.21 -11.80
CA VAL A 234 0.26 4.01 -12.72
C VAL A 234 0.05 3.59 -14.19
N PRO A 235 0.08 2.30 -14.56
CA PRO A 235 -0.27 1.87 -15.92
C PRO A 235 -1.72 2.20 -16.33
N ILE A 236 -2.69 2.08 -15.41
CA ILE A 236 -4.09 2.44 -15.69
C ILE A 236 -4.19 3.93 -16.03
N LEU A 237 -3.54 4.79 -15.24
CA LEU A 237 -3.51 6.22 -15.53
C LEU A 237 -2.78 6.55 -16.82
N GLN A 238 -1.70 5.83 -17.13
CA GLN A 238 -1.01 5.97 -18.40
C GLN A 238 -1.96 5.66 -19.58
N GLY A 239 -2.78 4.62 -19.46
CA GLY A 239 -3.82 4.29 -20.44
C GLY A 239 -4.92 5.35 -20.54
N LEU A 240 -5.40 5.87 -19.40
CA LEU A 240 -6.41 6.94 -19.37
C LEU A 240 -5.89 8.25 -19.98
N ILE A 241 -4.65 8.64 -19.68
CA ILE A 241 -3.99 9.81 -20.28
C ILE A 241 -3.83 9.59 -21.79
N GLY A 242 -3.40 8.38 -22.20
CA GLY A 242 -3.37 7.98 -23.60
C GLY A 242 -4.74 8.02 -24.29
N SER A 243 -5.83 7.90 -23.52
CA SER A 243 -7.23 8.00 -23.97
C SER A 243 -7.82 9.40 -23.83
N GLY A 244 -7.01 10.43 -23.52
CA GLY A 244 -7.45 11.83 -23.46
C GLY A 244 -7.76 12.39 -22.07
N MET A 245 -7.46 11.66 -20.98
CA MET A 245 -7.53 12.20 -19.62
C MET A 245 -6.53 13.35 -19.42
N GLY A 246 -6.99 14.44 -18.82
CA GLY A 246 -6.11 15.57 -18.49
C GLY A 246 -5.20 15.30 -17.29
N LYS A 247 -4.09 16.02 -17.23
CA LYS A 247 -3.11 15.88 -16.13
C LYS A 247 -3.66 16.28 -14.76
N GLY A 248 -4.51 17.31 -14.70
CA GLY A 248 -5.18 17.73 -13.48
C GLY A 248 -6.08 16.62 -12.91
N PRO A 249 -7.07 16.13 -13.68
CA PRO A 249 -7.89 14.98 -13.29
C PRO A 249 -7.05 13.74 -12.94
N ALA A 250 -5.94 13.49 -13.65
CA ALA A 250 -5.04 12.39 -13.33
C ALA A 250 -4.41 12.54 -11.92
N LEU A 251 -3.93 13.74 -11.56
CA LEU A 251 -3.44 14.00 -10.21
C LEU A 251 -4.55 13.90 -9.15
N ALA A 252 -5.75 14.42 -9.44
CA ALA A 252 -6.89 14.32 -8.53
C ALA A 252 -7.20 12.86 -8.18
N LEU A 253 -7.17 11.97 -9.18
CA LEU A 253 -7.34 10.53 -8.98
C LEU A 253 -6.19 9.92 -8.14
N LEU A 254 -4.92 10.26 -8.45
CA LEU A 254 -3.73 9.76 -7.73
C LEU A 254 -3.66 10.18 -6.26
N LEU A 255 -4.31 11.29 -5.90
CA LEU A 255 -4.36 11.80 -4.53
C LEU A 255 -5.54 11.21 -3.76
N ALA A 256 -6.71 11.04 -4.39
CA ALA A 256 -7.88 10.46 -3.75
C ALA A 256 -7.75 8.94 -3.53
N GLY A 257 -7.25 8.20 -4.52
CA GLY A 257 -7.22 6.72 -4.50
C GLY A 257 -6.42 6.09 -3.36
N PRO A 258 -5.20 6.55 -3.03
CA PRO A 258 -4.46 5.99 -1.90
C PRO A 258 -5.05 6.37 -0.53
N ALA A 259 -5.71 7.52 -0.45
CA ALA A 259 -6.29 8.02 0.80
C ALA A 259 -7.62 7.33 1.13
N LEU A 260 -8.36 6.88 0.11
CA LEU A 260 -9.72 6.37 0.24
C LEU A 260 -9.92 5.06 -0.52
N SER A 261 -10.77 4.20 0.02
CA SER A 261 -11.33 3.05 -0.69
C SER A 261 -12.54 2.55 0.06
N LEU A 262 -13.44 1.81 -0.60
CA LEU A 262 -14.60 1.22 0.08
C LEU A 262 -14.21 0.43 1.35
N PRO A 263 -13.21 -0.49 1.32
CA PRO A 263 -12.79 -1.18 2.53
C PRO A 263 -12.26 -0.24 3.61
N ASN A 264 -11.43 0.74 3.25
CA ASN A 264 -10.90 1.70 4.22
C ASN A 264 -12.01 2.55 4.85
N MET A 265 -13.00 3.00 4.06
CA MET A 265 -14.15 3.74 4.57
C MET A 265 -14.99 2.91 5.56
N LEU A 266 -15.20 1.62 5.26
CA LEU A 266 -15.92 0.72 6.17
C LEU A 266 -15.16 0.51 7.48
N VAL A 267 -13.84 0.35 7.42
CA VAL A 267 -12.99 0.25 8.61
C VAL A 267 -13.02 1.54 9.43
N ILE A 268 -12.82 2.70 8.80
CA ILE A 268 -12.89 4.01 9.47
C ILE A 268 -14.28 4.20 10.10
N ASN A 269 -15.35 3.81 9.42
CA ASN A 269 -16.72 3.89 9.94
C ASN A 269 -16.92 3.04 11.19
N SER A 270 -16.36 1.83 11.22
CA SER A 270 -16.44 0.96 12.40
C SER A 270 -15.72 1.54 13.63
N VAL A 271 -14.71 2.40 13.44
CA VAL A 271 -13.86 2.95 14.52
C VAL A 271 -14.26 4.37 14.94
N LEU A 272 -14.59 5.23 13.96
CA LEU A 272 -14.85 6.66 14.15
C LEU A 272 -16.34 7.02 14.03
N GLY A 273 -17.17 6.13 13.49
CA GLY A 273 -18.58 6.37 13.20
C GLY A 273 -18.83 7.12 11.90
N VAL A 274 -20.11 7.15 11.50
CA VAL A 274 -20.54 7.62 10.17
C VAL A 274 -20.20 9.10 9.96
N LYS A 275 -20.45 9.95 10.96
CA LYS A 275 -20.23 11.40 10.87
C LYS A 275 -18.77 11.73 10.54
N LYS A 276 -17.82 11.19 11.32
CA LYS A 276 -16.38 11.42 11.11
C LYS A 276 -15.90 10.84 9.78
N THR A 277 -16.42 9.67 9.41
CA THR A 277 -16.07 9.02 8.14
C THR A 277 -16.50 9.85 6.93
N VAL A 278 -17.76 10.32 6.91
CA VAL A 278 -18.28 11.15 5.80
C VAL A 278 -17.51 12.46 5.70
N THR A 279 -17.19 13.11 6.83
CA THR A 279 -16.36 14.32 6.83
C THR A 279 -14.98 14.05 6.26
N PHE A 280 -14.30 12.99 6.69
CA PHE A 280 -12.99 12.61 6.18
C PHE A 280 -13.02 12.36 4.67
N VAL A 281 -13.97 11.55 4.19
CA VAL A 281 -14.15 11.23 2.76
C VAL A 281 -14.37 12.50 1.94
N SER A 282 -15.26 13.38 2.42
CA SER A 282 -15.57 14.65 1.75
C SER A 282 -14.35 15.56 1.66
N LEU A 283 -13.57 15.68 2.74
CA LEU A 283 -12.35 16.49 2.76
C LEU A 283 -11.33 16.00 1.74
N VAL A 284 -11.10 14.68 1.65
CA VAL A 284 -10.17 14.11 0.66
C VAL A 284 -10.64 14.41 -0.77
N ILE A 285 -11.91 14.17 -1.10
CA ILE A 285 -12.45 14.41 -2.45
C ILE A 285 -12.31 15.88 -2.83
N VAL A 286 -12.68 16.78 -1.93
CA VAL A 286 -12.59 18.23 -2.16
C VAL A 286 -11.13 18.66 -2.36
N MET A 287 -10.23 18.24 -1.48
CA MET A 287 -8.81 18.60 -1.60
C MET A 287 -8.16 18.01 -2.86
N ALA A 288 -8.47 16.76 -3.21
CA ALA A 288 -8.01 16.11 -4.44
C ALA A 288 -8.48 16.87 -5.69
N THR A 289 -9.75 17.29 -5.71
CA THR A 289 -10.33 18.08 -6.80
C THR A 289 -9.57 19.40 -7.00
N PHE A 290 -9.35 20.16 -5.93
CA PHE A 290 -8.64 21.44 -6.01
C PHE A 290 -7.16 21.27 -6.35
N SER A 291 -6.51 20.24 -5.83
CA SER A 291 -5.11 19.95 -6.13
C SER A 291 -4.90 19.57 -7.59
N GLY A 292 -5.78 18.75 -8.14
CA GLY A 292 -5.78 18.43 -9.57
C GLY A 292 -6.05 19.67 -10.43
N LEU A 293 -7.05 20.47 -10.06
CA LEU A 293 -7.38 21.71 -10.78
C LEU A 293 -6.20 22.68 -10.83
N PHE A 294 -5.53 22.88 -9.69
CA PHE A 294 -4.34 23.73 -9.58
C PHE A 294 -3.15 23.17 -10.38
N TYR A 295 -2.91 21.86 -10.29
CA TYR A 295 -1.82 21.24 -11.03
C TYR A 295 -2.02 21.32 -12.54
N GLY A 296 -3.22 20.99 -13.03
CA GLY A 296 -3.53 21.04 -14.46
C GLY A 296 -3.65 22.46 -15.03
N SER A 297 -3.67 23.50 -14.19
CA SER A 297 -3.57 24.89 -14.67
C SER A 297 -2.13 25.32 -14.90
N ILE A 298 -1.16 24.59 -14.34
CA ILE A 298 0.28 24.86 -14.46
C ILE A 298 0.92 23.97 -15.55
N PHE A 299 0.48 22.70 -15.67
CA PHE A 299 1.10 21.66 -16.51
C PHE A 299 0.15 20.99 -17.50
#